data_AF-A0A9J5ZFI7-F1
#
_entry.id   AF-A0A9J5ZFI7-F1
#
_cell.length_a   1.000
_cell.length_b   1.000
_cell.length_c   1.000
_cell.angle_alpha   90.00
_cell.angle_beta   90.00
_cell.angle_gamma   90.00
#
_symmetry.space_group_name_H-M   'P 1'
#
loop_
_entity.id
_entity.type
_entity.pdbx_description
1 polymer ?
#
loop_
_entity_poly.entity_id
_entity_poly.type
_entity_poly.pdbx_seq_one_letter_code
_entity_poly.pdbx_strand_id
1 'polypeptide(L)'
;MDVLHLVSTHIKFLAFDFLTLKLIPHESTIFSHKGRHLSRVETMGIAVSKDFKPNRFIKFDIDDGTGCIPCILWINQETFRHFSRWI
;
A
#
# COMPACT_ATOMS: atom_id res chain seq x y z
N MET A 1 14.84 -4.39 -24.15
CA MET A 1 15.27 -4.12 -22.77
C MET A 1 14.61 -5.16 -21.90
N ASP A 2 15.41 -5.91 -21.15
CA ASP A 2 14.88 -6.98 -20.30
C ASP A 2 14.05 -6.39 -19.16
N VAL A 3 12.85 -6.91 -18.98
CA VAL A 3 11.94 -6.49 -17.91
C VAL A 3 12.42 -7.10 -16.60
N LEU A 4 12.63 -6.28 -15.59
CA LEU A 4 13.07 -6.74 -14.29
C LEU A 4 11.85 -7.20 -13.45
N HIS A 5 11.81 -8.49 -13.10
CA HIS A 5 10.75 -9.08 -12.27
C HIS A 5 11.13 -9.01 -10.78
N LEU A 6 10.50 -8.10 -10.02
CA LEU A 6 10.74 -7.87 -8.60
C LEU A 6 9.52 -8.27 -7.75
N VAL A 7 8.96 -9.45 -8.04
CA VAL A 7 7.69 -9.92 -7.46
C VAL A 7 7.76 -10.41 -6.00
N SER A 8 8.95 -10.47 -5.41
CA SER A 8 9.17 -10.86 -4.00
C SER A 8 9.90 -9.78 -3.19
N THR A 9 10.25 -8.65 -3.82
CA THR A 9 11.04 -7.58 -3.20
C THR A 9 10.14 -6.39 -2.88
N HIS A 10 10.29 -5.84 -1.68
CA HIS A 10 9.64 -4.58 -1.32
C HIS A 10 10.42 -3.41 -1.91
N ILE A 11 9.76 -2.60 -2.73
CA ILE A 11 10.38 -1.42 -3.34
C ILE A 11 9.83 -0.15 -2.70
N LYS A 12 10.75 0.75 -2.33
CA LYS A 12 10.43 2.06 -1.76
C LYS A 12 9.85 2.98 -2.82
N PHE A 13 8.61 3.41 -2.61
CA PHE A 13 7.86 4.29 -3.49
C PHE A 13 7.42 5.55 -2.74
N LEU A 14 7.40 6.66 -3.47
CA LEU A 14 6.70 7.87 -3.05
C LEU A 14 5.26 7.85 -3.59
N ALA A 15 4.36 8.62 -3.00
CA ALA A 15 2.94 8.64 -3.34
C ALA A 15 2.69 8.87 -4.84
N PHE A 16 3.45 9.76 -5.50
CA PHE A 16 3.30 9.95 -6.94
C PHE A 16 3.67 8.71 -7.78
N ASP A 17 4.58 7.85 -7.32
CA ASP A 17 4.93 6.64 -8.06
C ASP A 17 3.73 5.67 -8.08
N PHE A 18 2.96 5.59 -6.99
CA PHE A 18 1.73 4.77 -6.92
C PHE A 18 0.70 5.19 -7.98
N LEU A 19 0.57 6.50 -8.23
CA LEU A 19 -0.37 7.05 -9.21
C LEU A 19 -0.02 6.70 -10.67
N THR A 20 1.20 6.22 -10.91
CA THR A 20 1.69 5.85 -12.25
C THR A 20 1.76 4.34 -12.48
N LEU A 21 1.39 3.52 -11.49
CA LEU A 21 1.34 2.06 -11.61
C LEU A 21 0.34 1.64 -12.68
N LYS A 22 0.74 0.68 -13.54
CA LYS A 22 -0.15 0.10 -14.55
C LYS A 22 -0.33 -1.38 -14.28
N LEU A 23 -1.57 -1.82 -14.07
CA LEU A 23 -1.90 -3.24 -13.91
C LEU A 23 -1.48 -4.02 -15.17
N ILE A 24 -0.86 -5.17 -14.98
CA ILE A 24 -0.53 -6.07 -16.09
C ILE A 24 -1.78 -6.86 -16.48
N PRO A 25 -2.17 -6.89 -17.77
CA PRO A 25 -3.29 -7.72 -18.23
C PRO A 25 -3.07 -9.19 -17.84
N HIS A 26 -4.13 -9.85 -17.37
CA HIS A 26 -4.13 -11.26 -16.94
C HIS A 26 -3.36 -11.58 -15.64
N GLU A 27 -2.71 -10.60 -15.00
CA GLU A 27 -2.06 -10.76 -13.70
C GLU A 27 -2.62 -9.76 -12.68
N SER A 28 -3.61 -10.17 -11.88
CA SER A 28 -4.38 -9.26 -11.00
C SER A 28 -3.58 -8.63 -9.85
N THR A 29 -2.35 -9.11 -9.60
CA THR A 29 -1.51 -8.69 -8.46
C THR A 29 -0.16 -8.10 -8.89
N ILE A 30 0.09 -7.99 -10.19
CA ILE A 30 1.37 -7.52 -10.73
C ILE A 30 1.16 -6.22 -11.49
N PHE A 31 2.00 -5.23 -11.16
CA PHE A 31 1.98 -3.90 -11.72
C PHE A 31 3.29 -3.62 -12.46
N SER A 32 3.19 -2.89 -13.56
CA SER A 32 4.33 -2.37 -14.30
C SER A 32 4.62 -0.93 -13.91
N HIS A 33 5.90 -0.63 -13.70
CA HIS A 33 6.39 0.73 -13.44
C HIS A 33 7.82 0.87 -13.97
N LYS A 34 8.04 1.84 -14.87
CA LYS A 34 9.37 2.17 -15.43
C LYS A 34 10.17 0.93 -15.90
N GLY A 35 9.49 -0.01 -16.57
CA GLY A 35 10.10 -1.25 -17.10
C GLY A 35 10.33 -2.37 -16.08
N ARG A 36 9.73 -2.29 -14.89
CA ARG A 36 9.81 -3.30 -13.83
C ARG A 36 8.43 -3.88 -13.52
N HIS A 37 8.36 -5.16 -13.19
CA HIS A 37 7.15 -5.85 -12.73
C HIS A 37 7.21 -6.06 -11.22
N LEU A 38 6.20 -5.54 -10.51
CA LEU A 38 6.19 -5.35 -9.07
C LEU A 38 4.90 -5.91 -8.49
N SER A 39 4.98 -6.49 -7.29
CA SER A 39 3.81 -6.93 -6.52
C SER A 39 3.82 -6.41 -5.08
N ARG A 40 4.94 -5.82 -4.64
CA ARG A 40 5.15 -5.35 -3.27
C ARG A 40 5.88 -4.02 -3.28
N VAL A 41 5.32 -3.05 -2.57
CA VAL A 41 5.86 -1.71 -2.41
C VAL A 41 5.78 -1.29 -0.96
N GLU A 42 6.69 -0.44 -0.54
CA GLU A 42 6.70 0.18 0.79
C GLU A 42 6.82 1.69 0.66
N THR A 43 6.25 2.41 1.62
CA THR A 43 6.22 3.87 1.64
C THR A 43 6.14 4.36 3.09
N MET A 44 6.46 5.63 3.31
CA MET A 44 6.47 6.25 4.63
C MET A 44 5.93 7.67 4.51
N GLY A 45 5.04 8.04 5.42
CA GLY A 45 4.44 9.37 5.48
C GLY A 45 3.58 9.53 6.72
N ILE A 46 2.80 10.60 6.75
CA ILE A 46 1.89 10.95 7.86
C ILE A 46 0.50 10.39 7.53
N ALA A 47 -0.11 9.68 8.49
CA ALA A 47 -1.52 9.30 8.37
C ALA A 47 -2.41 10.53 8.59
N VAL A 48 -3.15 10.94 7.57
CA VAL A 48 -3.96 12.19 7.58
C VAL A 48 -5.46 11.94 7.69
N SER A 49 -5.90 10.69 7.54
CA SER A 49 -7.30 10.29 7.72
C SER A 49 -7.41 9.00 8.51
N LYS A 50 -8.60 8.71 9.05
CA LYS A 50 -8.89 7.44 9.73
C LYS A 50 -10.36 7.11 9.60
N ASP A 51 -10.66 5.98 8.96
CA ASP A 51 -11.97 5.35 8.89
C ASP A 51 -11.86 3.93 9.47
N PHE A 52 -12.40 3.76 10.68
CA PHE A 52 -12.39 2.47 11.37
C PHE A 52 -13.60 1.64 10.97
N LYS A 53 -13.37 0.47 10.37
CA LYS A 53 -14.39 -0.55 10.12
C LYS A 53 -14.28 -1.65 11.19
N PRO A 54 -15.18 -1.68 12.19
CA PRO A 54 -15.11 -2.66 13.27
C PRO A 54 -15.00 -4.08 12.73
N ASN A 55 -14.10 -4.86 13.34
CA ASN A 55 -13.88 -6.27 13.05
C ASN A 55 -13.44 -6.56 11.60
N ARG A 56 -12.96 -5.55 10.86
CA ARG A 56 -12.55 -5.68 9.46
C ARG A 56 -11.18 -5.06 9.21
N PHE A 57 -11.12 -3.73 9.18
CA PHE A 57 -9.92 -3.00 8.81
C PHE A 57 -9.97 -1.54 9.26
N ILE A 58 -8.81 -0.89 9.27
CA ILE A 58 -8.68 0.56 9.32
C ILE A 58 -8.31 1.04 7.92
N LYS A 59 -9.09 1.95 7.36
CA LYS A 59 -8.70 2.70 6.18
C LYS A 59 -8.13 4.04 6.61
N PHE A 60 -7.02 4.44 6.04
CA PHE A 60 -6.38 5.73 6.30
C PHE A 60 -5.61 6.14 5.06
N ASP A 61 -5.42 7.44 4.87
CA ASP A 61 -4.59 7.94 3.79
C ASP A 61 -3.23 8.36 4.34
N ILE A 62 -2.16 8.04 3.60
CA ILE A 62 -0.78 8.46 3.90
C ILE A 62 -0.42 9.62 3.00
N ASP A 63 0.01 10.74 3.58
CA ASP A 63 0.62 11.87 2.89
C ASP A 63 2.14 11.87 3.13
N ASP A 64 2.93 11.79 2.06
CA ASP A 64 4.41 11.83 2.11
C ASP A 64 5.01 13.15 1.57
N GLY A 65 4.19 14.17 1.37
CA GLY A 65 4.56 15.45 0.77
C GLY A 65 4.59 15.44 -0.76
N THR A 66 4.39 14.28 -1.39
CA THR A 66 4.37 14.14 -2.85
C THR A 66 3.01 13.70 -3.41
N GLY A 67 2.08 13.36 -2.52
CA GLY A 67 0.73 12.95 -2.82
C GLY A 67 0.11 12.27 -1.60
N CYS A 68 -1.15 11.84 -1.74
CA CYS A 68 -1.88 11.14 -0.69
C CYS A 68 -2.42 9.82 -1.22
N ILE A 69 -2.10 8.70 -0.56
CA ILE A 69 -2.48 7.36 -1.01
C ILE A 69 -3.36 6.62 0.02
N PRO A 70 -4.43 5.94 -0.42
CA PRO A 70 -5.27 5.17 0.48
C PRO A 70 -4.58 3.87 0.89
N CYS A 71 -4.59 3.59 2.19
CA CYS A 71 -4.02 2.41 2.82
C CYS A 71 -5.09 1.66 3.63
N ILE A 72 -4.99 0.33 3.63
CA ILE A 72 -5.88 -0.56 4.39
C ILE A 72 -5.03 -1.42 5.32
N LEU A 73 -5.25 -1.29 6.62
CA LEU A 73 -4.72 -2.19 7.64
C LEU A 73 -5.81 -3.18 8.05
N TRP A 74 -5.66 -4.43 7.63
CA TRP A 74 -6.53 -5.53 8.07
C TRP A 74 -6.23 -5.88 9.52
N ILE A 75 -7.27 -5.89 10.37
CA ILE A 75 -7.12 -6.18 11.80
C ILE A 75 -7.52 -7.64 12.04
N ASN A 76 -6.58 -8.46 12.50
CA ASN A 76 -6.92 -9.78 13.02
C ASN A 76 -7.39 -9.65 14.48
N GLN A 77 -8.64 -10.01 14.76
CA GLN A 77 -9.25 -9.85 16.08
C GLN A 77 -8.58 -10.68 17.18
N GLU A 78 -7.94 -11.80 16.82
CA GLU A 78 -7.29 -12.70 17.77
C GLU A 78 -6.01 -12.10 18.40
N THR A 79 -5.35 -11.15 17.71
CA THR A 79 -4.04 -10.60 18.15
C THR A 79 -4.13 -9.16 18.68
N PHE A 80 -5.19 -8.42 18.38
CA PHE A 80 -5.25 -6.97 18.63
C PHE A 80 -6.48 -6.53 19.45
N ARG A 81 -6.61 -7.01 20.70
CA ARG A 81 -7.53 -6.39 21.68
C ARG A 81 -7.03 -5.05 22.24
N HIS A 82 -5.75 -4.71 22.05
CA HIS A 82 -5.11 -3.54 22.68
C HIS A 82 -5.21 -2.23 21.89
N PHE A 83 -5.38 -2.28 20.56
CA PHE A 83 -5.40 -1.08 19.71
C PHE A 83 -6.74 -0.33 19.70
N SER A 84 -7.78 -0.89 20.34
CA SER A 84 -9.06 -0.20 20.53
C SER A 84 -9.06 0.84 21.66
N ARG A 85 -7.98 0.93 22.45
CA ARG A 85 -7.91 1.81 23.65
C ARG A 85 -7.04 3.06 23.51
N TRP A 86 -6.26 3.18 22.44
CA TRP A 86 -5.32 4.28 22.25
C TRP A 86 -5.51 5.02 20.93
N ILE A 87 -6.76 5.23 20.51
CA ILE A 87 -7.12 6.25 19.51
C ILE A 87 -8.53 6.75 19.77
#